data_AF-A0AB36GWN8-F1
#
_entry.id   AF-A0AB36GWN8-F1
#
_cell.length_a   1.000
_cell.length_b   1.000
_cell.length_c   1.000
_cell.angle_alpha   90.00
_cell.angle_beta   90.00
_cell.angle_gamma   90.00
#
_symmetry.space_group_name_H-M   'P 1'
#
loop_
_entity.id
_entity.type
_entity.pdbx_description
1 polymer ?
#
loop_
_entity_poly.entity_id
_entity_poly.type
_entity_poly.pdbx_seq_one_letter_code
_entity_poly.pdbx_strand_id
1 'polypeptide(L)'
;MLRKDHIVPASIIGRFRYLPEGECKESKINWRRQEVLKRDIRESKTECVTAEDIGYSVGEHDANFTSKEFDEISKYYKDQKIMDNGYYKGYKIDPIDLDKNIFHKTEGSIGDIINLLEMHEELDEGRFGVLVSYIAQMFVRSPFAGEFIRGSLRTDTLETVEGLMQKDKENIIRNSIQLNRERLYKMYESSYLERYKFRILVDDKRRFVLSDLGISPWFMPMSRGELPAGGDVNVVYSLYITNPKAEYGVGYCVPLSSKIVVALIPKSPEDQEIGARNIEYVNISESCKKIYMMNVCAIHAAQNFYVAPSEELINFYSQNGVESRKMDPLILRYFLFRDYIEDEDSGSFKASLHVNDERVGKEGFQALDINKLNMRVKDLLKGSPVERSLAKELLSNFRNSLLRYIRKLED
;
A
#
# COMPACT_ATOMS: atom_id res chain seq x y z
N MET A 1 -16.97 -8.01 17.91
CA MET A 1 -16.47 -8.58 16.64
C MET A 1 -15.40 -7.65 16.10
N LEU A 2 -14.15 -8.11 16.08
CA LEU A 2 -13.05 -7.37 15.45
C LEU A 2 -13.35 -7.30 13.95
N ARG A 3 -13.49 -6.08 13.42
CA ARG A 3 -13.75 -5.87 11.99
C ARG A 3 -12.47 -6.20 11.22
N LYS A 4 -12.65 -6.93 10.13
CA LYS A 4 -11.63 -7.35 9.18
C LYS A 4 -11.21 -6.12 8.35
N ASP A 5 -9.92 -5.76 8.30
CA ASP A 5 -9.50 -4.83 7.24
C ASP A 5 -9.39 -5.64 5.95
N HIS A 6 -10.08 -5.15 4.93
CA HIS A 6 -10.04 -5.74 3.61
C HIS A 6 -8.92 -5.05 2.83
N ILE A 7 -8.19 -5.81 2.02
CA ILE A 7 -7.26 -5.23 1.05
C ILE A 7 -8.04 -4.33 0.07
N VAL A 8 -9.30 -4.70 -0.25
CA VAL A 8 -10.27 -3.86 -1.00
C VAL A 8 -11.56 -3.68 -0.22
N PRO A 9 -12.16 -2.48 -0.14
CA PRO A 9 -13.37 -2.28 0.64
C PRO A 9 -14.58 -3.10 0.18
N ALA A 10 -15.35 -3.59 1.15
CA ALA A 10 -16.61 -4.31 0.93
C ALA A 10 -17.63 -3.54 0.07
N SER A 11 -17.62 -2.20 0.12
CA SER A 11 -18.50 -1.35 -0.69
C SER A 11 -18.26 -1.53 -2.19
N ILE A 12 -17.01 -1.79 -2.57
CA ILE A 12 -16.60 -2.04 -3.94
C ILE A 12 -16.88 -3.49 -4.31
N ILE A 13 -16.52 -4.43 -3.44
CA ILE A 13 -16.78 -5.85 -3.64
C ILE A 13 -18.27 -6.09 -3.95
N GLY A 14 -19.19 -5.54 -3.14
CA GLY A 14 -20.64 -5.68 -3.36
C GLY A 14 -21.10 -5.24 -4.76
N ARG A 15 -20.46 -4.23 -5.35
CA ARG A 15 -20.78 -3.69 -6.69
C ARG A 15 -20.39 -4.62 -7.85
N PHE A 16 -19.75 -5.73 -7.56
CA PHE A 16 -19.45 -6.74 -8.57
C PHE A 16 -20.59 -7.73 -8.79
N ARG A 17 -21.64 -7.76 -7.96
CA ARG A 17 -22.84 -8.55 -8.29
C ARG A 17 -23.85 -7.72 -9.08
N TYR A 18 -24.54 -8.39 -10.00
CA TYR A 18 -25.66 -7.80 -10.73
C TYR A 18 -26.78 -7.42 -9.75
N LEU A 19 -27.06 -6.12 -9.65
CA LEU A 19 -28.24 -5.60 -8.99
C LEU A 19 -29.20 -5.14 -10.08
N PRO A 20 -30.50 -5.47 -9.96
CA PRO A 20 -31.50 -4.97 -10.88
C PRO A 20 -31.42 -3.44 -11.02
N GLU A 21 -31.46 -2.93 -12.24
CA GLU A 21 -31.49 -1.50 -12.51
C GLU A 21 -32.67 -0.85 -11.77
N GLY A 22 -32.40 0.20 -10.99
CA GLY A 22 -33.41 0.89 -10.16
C GLY A 22 -33.35 0.61 -8.66
N GLU A 23 -32.61 -0.42 -8.21
CA GLU A 23 -32.37 -0.65 -6.77
C GLU A 23 -31.24 0.21 -6.20
N CYS A 24 -30.41 0.84 -7.05
CA CYS A 24 -29.37 1.80 -6.66
C CYS A 24 -29.94 3.17 -6.21
N LYS A 25 -30.91 3.18 -5.30
CA LYS A 25 -31.22 4.38 -4.52
C LYS A 25 -30.27 4.41 -3.33
N GLU A 26 -29.38 5.40 -3.33
CA GLU A 26 -28.20 5.64 -2.48
C GLU A 26 -28.32 5.38 -0.96
N SER A 27 -29.52 5.16 -0.41
CA SER A 27 -29.74 5.13 1.04
C SER A 27 -30.16 3.78 1.63
N LYS A 28 -30.32 2.71 0.84
CA LYS A 28 -30.84 1.42 1.36
C LYS A 28 -30.00 0.18 1.11
N ILE A 29 -29.00 0.23 0.23
CA ILE A 29 -28.19 -0.95 -0.06
C ILE A 29 -27.04 -1.04 0.95
N ASN A 30 -27.10 -2.06 1.80
CA ASN A 30 -25.96 -2.43 2.62
C ASN A 30 -24.99 -3.29 1.78
N TRP A 31 -24.09 -2.63 1.06
CA TRP A 31 -23.07 -3.25 0.19
C TRP A 31 -22.27 -4.35 0.88
N ARG A 32 -22.07 -4.23 2.21
CA ARG A 32 -21.34 -5.21 3.01
C ARG A 32 -22.04 -6.57 3.09
N ARG A 33 -23.37 -6.59 2.98
CA ARG A 33 -24.19 -7.82 3.04
C ARG A 33 -24.55 -8.38 1.67
N GLN A 34 -24.07 -7.77 0.61
CA GLN A 34 -24.31 -8.31 -0.72
C GLN A 34 -23.48 -9.55 -0.92
N GLU A 35 -24.14 -10.60 -1.38
CA GLU A 35 -23.44 -11.77 -1.86
C GLU A 35 -22.68 -11.44 -3.16
N VAL A 36 -21.58 -12.10 -3.44
CA VAL A 36 -20.77 -11.94 -4.65
C VAL A 36 -20.10 -13.26 -5.02
N LEU A 37 -19.63 -13.39 -6.26
CA LEU A 37 -18.89 -14.57 -6.71
C LEU A 37 -17.40 -14.37 -6.49
N LYS A 38 -16.85 -15.08 -5.50
CA LYS A 38 -15.41 -15.13 -5.20
C LYS A 38 -14.80 -16.36 -5.86
N ARG A 39 -13.70 -16.15 -6.58
CA ARG A 39 -12.84 -17.20 -7.11
C ARG A 39 -11.58 -17.29 -6.26
N ASP A 40 -11.46 -18.35 -5.48
CA ASP A 40 -10.20 -18.71 -4.82
C ASP A 40 -9.24 -19.28 -5.86
N ILE A 41 -8.09 -18.63 -6.01
CA ILE A 41 -7.12 -18.97 -7.05
C ILE A 41 -6.36 -20.23 -6.67
N ARG A 42 -6.02 -20.43 -5.39
CA ARG A 42 -5.18 -21.55 -4.94
C ARG A 42 -5.99 -22.84 -4.94
N GLU A 43 -7.21 -22.77 -4.45
CA GLU A 43 -8.10 -23.93 -4.38
C GLU A 43 -8.80 -24.21 -5.71
N SER A 44 -8.70 -23.28 -6.68
CA SER A 44 -9.49 -23.33 -7.90
C SER A 44 -10.97 -23.56 -7.58
N LYS A 45 -11.48 -22.84 -6.57
CA LYS A 45 -12.84 -22.97 -6.07
C LYS A 45 -13.59 -21.66 -6.25
N THR A 46 -14.81 -21.76 -6.76
CA THR A 46 -15.74 -20.62 -6.87
C THR A 46 -16.81 -20.76 -5.80
N GLU A 47 -17.09 -19.67 -5.09
CA GLU A 47 -18.09 -19.65 -4.04
C GLU A 47 -18.87 -18.32 -4.05
N CYS A 48 -20.15 -18.42 -3.70
CA CYS A 48 -20.99 -17.27 -3.42
C CYS A 48 -20.81 -16.92 -1.93
N VAL A 49 -20.30 -15.72 -1.65
CA VAL A 49 -19.99 -15.27 -0.28
C VAL A 49 -20.48 -13.84 -0.08
N THR A 50 -20.72 -13.42 1.15
CA THR A 50 -21.04 -12.01 1.40
C THR A 50 -19.78 -11.14 1.27
N ALA A 51 -19.95 -9.89 0.82
CA ALA A 51 -18.84 -8.96 0.65
C ALA A 51 -18.07 -8.70 1.97
N GLU A 52 -18.76 -8.70 3.12
CA GLU A 52 -18.12 -8.60 4.44
C GLU A 52 -17.28 -9.83 4.81
N ASP A 53 -17.61 -11.00 4.24
CA ASP A 53 -16.92 -12.26 4.50
C ASP A 53 -15.64 -12.45 3.67
N ILE A 54 -15.48 -11.70 2.58
CA ILE A 54 -14.30 -11.73 1.71
C ILE A 54 -13.03 -11.20 2.40
N GLY A 55 -13.21 -10.50 3.53
CA GLY A 55 -12.12 -10.11 4.43
C GLY A 55 -11.53 -11.28 5.20
N TYR A 56 -10.20 -11.25 5.32
CA TYR A 56 -9.32 -12.34 5.74
C TYR A 56 -9.68 -13.06 7.06
N SER A 57 -9.25 -14.31 7.13
CA SER A 57 -9.29 -15.22 8.29
C SER A 57 -8.05 -15.06 9.18
N VAL A 58 -8.27 -14.58 10.40
CA VAL A 58 -7.49 -14.79 11.65
C VAL A 58 -5.94 -14.76 11.54
N GLY A 59 -5.32 -13.60 11.81
CA GLY A 59 -3.93 -13.56 12.29
C GLY A 59 -3.09 -12.32 11.97
N GLU A 60 -3.27 -11.66 10.82
CA GLU A 60 -2.21 -10.78 10.30
C GLU A 60 -2.77 -9.45 9.76
N HIS A 61 -2.91 -8.49 10.67
CA HIS A 61 -2.30 -7.22 10.36
C HIS A 61 -0.88 -7.32 10.90
N ASP A 62 0.10 -7.28 10.01
CA ASP A 62 1.52 -7.16 10.34
C ASP A 62 1.85 -6.01 11.33
N ALA A 63 0.90 -5.11 11.61
CA ALA A 63 1.07 -4.02 12.55
C ALA A 63 -0.19 -3.43 13.24
N ASN A 64 -1.43 -3.71 12.85
CA ASN A 64 -2.60 -3.10 13.50
C ASN A 64 -2.81 -3.66 14.92
N PHE A 65 -3.21 -2.79 15.84
CA PHE A 65 -3.62 -3.18 17.19
C PHE A 65 -5.10 -3.55 17.18
N THR A 66 -5.46 -4.68 17.78
CA THR A 66 -6.88 -4.97 18.06
C THR A 66 -7.46 -3.88 18.96
N SER A 67 -8.78 -3.63 18.95
CA SER A 67 -9.37 -2.61 19.83
C SER A 67 -9.01 -2.83 21.31
N LYS A 68 -8.94 -4.09 21.74
CA LYS A 68 -8.50 -4.46 23.09
C LYS A 68 -7.03 -4.11 23.33
N GLU A 69 -6.12 -4.46 22.42
CA GLU A 69 -4.71 -4.08 22.53
C GLU A 69 -4.53 -2.56 22.48
N PHE A 70 -5.30 -1.86 21.64
CA PHE A 70 -5.28 -0.41 21.52
C PHE A 70 -5.65 0.22 22.88
N ASP A 71 -6.75 -0.23 23.49
CA ASP A 71 -7.20 0.25 24.80
C ASP A 71 -6.21 -0.11 25.91
N GLU A 72 -5.67 -1.34 25.91
CA GLU A 72 -4.68 -1.82 26.88
C GLU A 72 -3.36 -1.05 26.78
N ILE A 73 -2.83 -0.83 25.57
CA ILE A 73 -1.60 -0.06 25.34
C ILE A 73 -1.83 1.41 25.67
N SER A 74 -2.94 1.98 25.19
CA SER A 74 -3.31 3.36 25.50
C SER A 74 -3.43 3.59 27.01
N LYS A 75 -3.99 2.62 27.75
CA LYS A 75 -4.11 2.68 29.21
C LYS A 75 -2.76 2.46 29.90
N TYR A 76 -2.02 1.42 29.52
CA TYR A 76 -0.71 1.09 30.08
C TYR A 76 0.26 2.27 30.03
N TYR A 77 0.37 2.95 28.87
CA TYR A 77 1.26 4.10 28.73
C TYR A 77 0.68 5.41 29.29
N LYS A 78 -0.65 5.53 29.49
CA LYS A 78 -1.25 6.66 30.22
C LYS A 78 -1.02 6.57 31.73
N ASP A 79 -1.11 5.36 32.29
CA ASP A 79 -1.01 5.10 33.73
C ASP A 79 0.45 5.08 34.24
N GLN A 80 1.44 4.94 33.35
CA GLN A 80 2.87 4.93 33.68
C GLN A 80 3.51 6.29 33.98
N LYS A 81 2.73 7.38 34.04
CA LYS A 81 3.27 8.72 34.34
C LYS A 81 3.99 8.83 35.68
N ILE A 82 3.77 7.92 36.63
CA ILE A 82 4.43 7.95 37.94
C ILE A 82 4.66 6.49 38.41
N MET A 83 5.90 6.01 38.39
CA MET A 83 6.31 4.91 39.27
C MET A 83 7.11 5.51 40.43
N ASP A 84 6.77 5.11 41.66
CA ASP A 84 7.25 5.64 42.95
C ASP A 84 8.76 5.49 43.24
N ASN A 85 9.56 5.05 42.27
CA ASN A 85 10.98 4.76 42.45
C ASN A 85 11.91 5.73 41.70
N GLY A 86 11.39 6.84 41.17
CA GLY A 86 12.21 7.89 40.53
C GLY A 86 12.78 7.54 39.14
N TYR A 87 12.53 6.34 38.62
CA TYR A 87 12.86 5.95 37.25
C TYR A 87 11.68 6.23 36.32
N TYR A 88 11.77 7.32 35.53
CA TYR A 88 10.89 7.55 34.40
C TYR A 88 11.08 6.45 33.35
N LYS A 89 10.07 5.61 33.11
CA LYS A 89 10.01 4.78 31.89
C LYS A 89 9.53 5.67 30.74
N GLY A 90 10.37 6.63 30.35
CA GLY A 90 9.95 7.79 29.56
C GLY A 90 9.70 7.54 28.08
N TYR A 91 9.14 6.40 27.70
CA TYR A 91 8.64 6.16 26.35
C TYR A 91 7.15 5.84 26.36
N LYS A 92 6.41 6.47 25.45
CA LYS A 92 4.98 6.26 25.21
C LYS A 92 4.77 5.73 23.81
N ILE A 93 3.91 4.72 23.69
CA ILE A 93 3.40 4.26 22.41
C ILE A 93 1.97 4.77 22.32
N ASP A 94 1.74 5.74 21.44
CA ASP A 94 0.40 6.15 21.03
C ASP A 94 0.02 5.30 19.81
N PRO A 95 -0.83 4.27 19.98
CA PRO A 95 -1.15 3.35 18.90
C PRO A 95 -1.84 4.11 17.75
N ILE A 96 -1.37 3.88 16.53
CA ILE A 96 -1.95 4.48 15.32
C ILE A 96 -2.97 3.51 14.71
N ASP A 97 -4.19 4.00 14.50
CA ASP A 97 -5.29 3.29 13.84
C ASP A 97 -5.61 4.00 12.51
N LEU A 98 -4.98 3.54 11.42
CA LEU A 98 -5.19 4.13 10.09
C LEU A 98 -6.58 3.84 9.55
N ASP A 99 -7.15 2.68 9.91
CA ASP A 99 -8.46 2.26 9.46
C ASP A 99 -9.52 3.28 9.90
N LYS A 100 -9.51 3.65 11.18
CA LYS A 100 -10.39 4.67 11.71
C LYS A 100 -10.08 6.07 11.20
N ASN A 101 -8.81 6.43 11.12
CA ASN A 101 -8.41 7.83 10.90
C ASN A 101 -8.42 8.26 9.43
N ILE A 102 -8.18 7.33 8.48
CA ILE A 102 -7.97 7.65 7.06
C ILE A 102 -8.95 6.86 6.19
N PHE A 103 -8.97 5.56 6.38
CA PHE A 103 -9.59 4.62 5.45
C PHE A 103 -11.11 4.65 5.52
N HIS A 104 -11.70 4.50 6.72
CA HIS A 104 -13.15 4.55 6.90
C HIS A 104 -13.79 5.84 6.39
N LYS A 105 -13.09 6.99 6.53
CA LYS A 105 -13.59 8.28 6.05
C LYS A 105 -13.76 8.26 4.53
N THR A 106 -12.78 7.71 3.81
CA THR A 106 -12.80 7.65 2.34
C THR A 106 -13.75 6.56 1.84
N GLU A 107 -13.77 5.41 2.50
CA GLU A 107 -14.72 4.32 2.20
C GLU A 107 -16.17 4.72 2.39
N GLY A 108 -16.46 5.60 3.35
CA GLY A 108 -17.81 6.13 3.58
C GLY A 108 -18.34 6.92 2.39
N SER A 109 -17.47 7.44 1.53
CA SER A 109 -17.84 8.30 0.39
C SER A 109 -17.64 7.64 -0.97
N ILE A 110 -16.82 6.57 -1.08
CA ILE A 110 -16.52 5.95 -2.39
C ILE A 110 -17.76 5.34 -3.05
N GLY A 111 -18.74 4.90 -2.26
CA GLY A 111 -19.99 4.33 -2.78
C GLY A 111 -20.76 5.29 -3.69
N ASP A 112 -20.80 6.58 -3.33
CA ASP A 112 -21.47 7.63 -4.08
C ASP A 112 -20.69 7.97 -5.36
N ILE A 113 -19.36 7.99 -5.27
CA ILE A 113 -18.49 8.16 -6.46
C ILE A 113 -18.78 7.06 -7.49
N ILE A 114 -18.86 5.80 -7.05
CA ILE A 114 -19.16 4.67 -7.94
C ILE A 114 -20.54 4.82 -8.59
N ASN A 115 -21.56 5.27 -7.84
CA ASN A 115 -22.90 5.51 -8.41
C ASN A 115 -22.86 6.52 -9.56
N LEU A 116 -22.24 7.67 -9.31
CA LEU A 116 -22.14 8.75 -10.29
C LEU A 116 -21.44 8.25 -11.56
N LEU A 117 -20.32 7.55 -11.40
CA LEU A 117 -19.58 6.98 -12.52
C LEU A 117 -20.39 5.91 -13.28
N GLU A 118 -21.12 5.03 -12.59
CA GLU A 118 -22.01 4.05 -13.23
C GLU A 118 -23.17 4.70 -13.98
N MET A 119 -23.58 5.91 -13.58
CA MET A 119 -24.56 6.75 -14.26
C MET A 119 -23.96 7.62 -15.38
N HIS A 120 -22.67 7.42 -15.71
CA HIS A 120 -21.92 8.22 -16.70
C HIS A 120 -21.81 9.72 -16.34
N GLU A 121 -21.87 10.05 -15.05
CA GLU A 121 -21.68 11.43 -14.59
C GLU A 121 -20.19 11.75 -14.38
N GLU A 122 -19.80 12.99 -14.72
CA GLU A 122 -18.47 13.51 -14.45
C GLU A 122 -18.31 13.88 -12.96
N LEU A 123 -17.08 13.77 -12.47
CA LEU A 123 -16.73 14.10 -11.08
C LEU A 123 -16.32 15.57 -11.01
N ASP A 124 -16.88 16.28 -10.03
CA ASP A 124 -16.31 17.57 -9.60
C ASP A 124 -14.98 17.37 -8.86
N GLU A 125 -14.28 18.47 -8.59
CA GLU A 125 -12.95 18.46 -7.96
C GLU A 125 -12.95 17.78 -6.58
N GLY A 126 -13.98 17.99 -5.76
CA GLY A 126 -14.07 17.38 -4.44
C GLY A 126 -14.26 15.86 -4.52
N ARG A 127 -15.14 15.42 -5.41
CA ARG A 127 -15.38 14.00 -5.69
C ARG A 127 -14.18 13.31 -6.32
N PHE A 128 -13.46 14.01 -7.20
CA PHE A 128 -12.19 13.53 -7.74
C PHE A 128 -11.14 13.38 -6.64
N GLY A 129 -11.05 14.32 -5.69
CA GLY A 129 -10.21 14.20 -4.52
C GLY A 129 -10.48 12.92 -3.70
N VAL A 130 -11.76 12.57 -3.49
CA VAL A 130 -12.15 11.32 -2.83
C VAL A 130 -11.65 10.09 -3.61
N LEU A 131 -11.74 10.11 -4.94
CA LEU A 131 -11.22 9.03 -5.79
C LEU A 131 -9.69 8.89 -5.69
N VAL A 132 -8.96 10.00 -5.66
CA VAL A 132 -7.49 10.03 -5.48
C VAL A 132 -7.11 9.45 -4.12
N SER A 133 -7.74 9.93 -3.04
CA SER A 133 -7.57 9.38 -1.69
C SER A 133 -7.86 7.89 -1.65
N TYR A 134 -8.92 7.44 -2.32
CA TYR A 134 -9.28 6.02 -2.38
C TYR A 134 -8.19 5.19 -3.06
N ILE A 135 -7.72 5.61 -4.23
CA ILE A 135 -6.68 4.90 -4.97
C ILE A 135 -5.36 4.84 -4.17
N ALA A 136 -4.98 5.93 -3.50
CA ALA A 136 -3.80 5.96 -2.64
C ALA A 136 -3.84 4.88 -1.53
N GLN A 137 -5.02 4.51 -1.04
CA GLN A 137 -5.16 3.45 -0.04
C GLN A 137 -4.81 2.07 -0.58
N MET A 138 -5.11 1.81 -1.86
CA MET A 138 -4.82 0.50 -2.48
C MET A 138 -3.32 0.19 -2.47
N PHE A 139 -2.47 1.22 -2.58
CA PHE A 139 -1.01 1.05 -2.50
C PHE A 139 -0.53 0.67 -1.08
N VAL A 140 -1.17 1.16 -0.03
CA VAL A 140 -0.67 1.02 1.36
C VAL A 140 -1.39 -0.05 2.19
N ARG A 141 -2.56 -0.50 1.74
CA ARG A 141 -3.34 -1.60 2.35
C ARG A 141 -2.85 -2.98 1.95
N SER A 142 -2.09 -3.07 0.86
CA SER A 142 -1.49 -4.33 0.44
C SER A 142 -0.60 -4.91 1.56
N PRO A 143 -0.62 -6.24 1.78
CA PRO A 143 0.35 -6.91 2.64
C PRO A 143 1.81 -6.55 2.28
N PHE A 144 2.07 -6.34 0.99
CA PHE A 144 3.40 -5.94 0.51
C PHE A 144 3.89 -4.62 1.12
N ALA A 145 2.99 -3.69 1.45
CA ALA A 145 3.37 -2.40 2.04
C ALA A 145 3.99 -2.57 3.44
N GLY A 146 3.39 -3.41 4.28
CA GLY A 146 3.91 -3.57 5.64
C GLY A 146 5.12 -4.49 5.70
N GLU A 147 5.21 -5.51 4.85
CA GLU A 147 6.45 -6.27 4.64
C GLU A 147 7.60 -5.37 4.17
N PHE A 148 7.31 -4.49 3.20
CA PHE A 148 8.26 -3.55 2.67
C PHE A 148 8.75 -2.55 3.71
N ILE A 149 7.83 -1.94 4.46
CA ILE A 149 8.18 -1.04 5.56
C ILE A 149 8.99 -1.80 6.62
N ARG A 150 8.52 -2.96 7.06
CA ARG A 150 9.18 -3.77 8.09
C ARG A 150 10.60 -4.14 7.70
N GLY A 151 10.81 -4.59 6.46
CA GLY A 151 12.14 -4.91 5.94
C GLY A 151 13.06 -3.68 5.82
N SER A 152 12.49 -2.48 5.81
CA SER A 152 13.22 -1.21 5.76
C SER A 152 13.46 -0.59 7.14
N LEU A 153 12.86 -1.14 8.21
CA LEU A 153 13.07 -0.67 9.58
C LEU A 153 14.37 -1.24 10.16
N ARG A 154 15.14 -0.39 10.83
CA ARG A 154 16.35 -0.78 11.59
C ARG A 154 16.00 -1.37 12.95
N THR A 155 15.30 -2.50 12.96
CA THR A 155 14.78 -3.13 14.18
C THR A 155 15.89 -3.68 15.09
N ASP A 156 17.05 -4.00 14.53
CA ASP A 156 18.28 -4.38 15.23
C ASP A 156 18.69 -3.37 16.31
N THR A 157 18.44 -2.08 16.09
CA THR A 157 18.72 -1.04 17.09
C THR A 157 17.93 -1.23 18.38
N LEU A 158 16.72 -1.80 18.33
CA LEU A 158 15.90 -2.07 19.52
C LEU A 158 16.46 -3.21 20.37
N GLU A 159 17.18 -4.16 19.77
CA GLU A 159 17.81 -5.25 20.52
C GLU A 159 18.89 -4.76 21.47
N THR A 160 19.52 -3.63 21.14
CA THR A 160 20.59 -3.02 21.94
C THR A 160 20.09 -2.14 23.09
N VAL A 161 18.76 -1.90 23.19
CA VAL A 161 18.18 -1.03 24.21
C VAL A 161 17.90 -1.83 25.50
N GLU A 162 18.75 -1.65 26.50
CA GLU A 162 18.55 -2.22 27.84
C GLU A 162 17.27 -1.67 28.50
N GLY A 163 16.53 -2.54 29.20
CA GLY A 163 15.31 -2.18 29.94
C GLY A 163 14.01 -2.20 29.13
N LEU A 164 14.08 -2.50 27.82
CA LEU A 164 12.90 -2.63 26.97
C LEU A 164 12.48 -4.10 26.85
N MET A 165 11.24 -4.42 27.24
CA MET A 165 10.73 -5.80 27.14
C MET A 165 10.46 -6.18 25.68
N GLN A 166 10.49 -7.48 25.37
CA GLN A 166 10.20 -7.97 24.02
C GLN A 166 8.86 -7.48 23.47
N LYS A 167 7.82 -7.51 24.31
CA LYS A 167 6.48 -6.98 23.98
C LYS A 167 6.51 -5.48 23.63
N ASP A 168 7.36 -4.69 24.28
CA ASP A 168 7.51 -3.27 23.99
C ASP A 168 8.22 -3.07 22.64
N LYS A 169 9.25 -3.87 22.32
CA LYS A 169 9.94 -3.83 21.02
C LYS A 169 8.97 -4.11 19.89
N GLU A 170 8.15 -5.15 20.03
CA GLU A 170 7.12 -5.53 19.07
C GLU A 170 6.08 -4.42 18.88
N ASN A 171 5.60 -3.81 19.97
CA ASN A 171 4.66 -2.70 19.89
C ASN A 171 5.27 -1.47 19.19
N ILE A 172 6.56 -1.17 19.42
CA ILE A 172 7.27 -0.10 18.72
C ILE A 172 7.33 -0.39 17.22
N ILE A 173 7.69 -1.61 16.83
CA ILE A 173 7.78 -2.02 15.42
C ILE A 173 6.40 -1.90 14.75
N ARG A 174 5.35 -2.44 15.40
CA ARG A 174 3.96 -2.34 14.91
C ARG A 174 3.54 -0.88 14.72
N ASN A 175 3.74 -0.03 15.73
CA ASN A 175 3.36 1.38 15.63
C ASN A 175 4.17 2.13 14.56
N SER A 176 5.46 1.80 14.44
CA SER A 176 6.33 2.36 13.40
C SER A 176 5.83 1.98 12.01
N ILE A 177 5.41 0.74 11.78
CA ILE A 177 4.84 0.32 10.50
C ILE A 177 3.60 1.16 10.15
N GLN A 178 2.71 1.40 11.11
CA GLN A 178 1.51 2.22 10.89
C GLN A 178 1.83 3.67 10.56
N LEU A 179 2.74 4.32 11.30
CA LEU A 179 3.16 5.68 10.97
C LEU A 179 3.76 5.78 9.56
N ASN A 180 4.56 4.80 9.19
CA ASN A 180 5.22 4.73 7.91
C ASN A 180 4.22 4.47 6.76
N ARG A 181 3.19 3.64 7.00
CA ARG A 181 2.05 3.49 6.09
C ARG A 181 1.30 4.81 5.89
N GLU A 182 1.05 5.58 6.95
CA GLU A 182 0.43 6.92 6.83
C GLU A 182 1.25 7.87 5.95
N ARG A 183 2.57 7.86 6.13
CA ARG A 183 3.48 8.69 5.32
C ARG A 183 3.48 8.25 3.85
N LEU A 184 3.54 6.95 3.57
CA LEU A 184 3.39 6.42 2.22
C LEU A 184 2.04 6.83 1.62
N TYR A 185 0.95 6.72 2.38
CA TYR A 185 -0.38 7.12 1.93
C TYR A 185 -0.39 8.58 1.48
N LYS A 186 0.13 9.49 2.32
CA LYS A 186 0.23 10.92 2.00
C LYS A 186 1.08 11.18 0.76
N MET A 187 2.21 10.47 0.61
CA MET A 187 3.05 10.57 -0.58
C MET A 187 2.27 10.15 -1.85
N TYR A 188 1.54 9.03 -1.79
CA TYR A 188 0.74 8.57 -2.92
C TYR A 188 -0.37 9.56 -3.29
N GLU A 189 -1.12 10.02 -2.28
CA GLU A 189 -2.25 10.93 -2.42
C GLU A 189 -1.82 12.30 -2.99
N SER A 190 -0.71 12.86 -2.51
CA SER A 190 -0.33 14.25 -2.80
C SER A 190 0.67 14.45 -3.92
N SER A 191 1.45 13.44 -4.30
CA SER A 191 2.57 13.63 -5.25
C SER A 191 2.69 12.51 -6.27
N TYR A 192 2.60 11.24 -5.85
CA TYR A 192 2.79 10.12 -6.75
C TYR A 192 1.74 10.12 -7.86
N LEU A 193 0.46 10.25 -7.48
CA LEU A 193 -0.69 10.17 -8.38
C LEU A 193 -0.81 11.40 -9.29
N GLU A 194 -0.21 12.54 -8.93
CA GLU A 194 -0.20 13.74 -9.78
C GLU A 194 0.53 13.52 -11.11
N ARG A 195 1.44 12.55 -11.17
CA ARG A 195 2.17 12.16 -12.39
C ARG A 195 1.33 11.30 -13.33
N TYR A 196 0.11 10.97 -12.94
CA TYR A 196 -0.80 10.14 -13.70
C TYR A 196 -2.01 10.93 -14.20
N LYS A 197 -2.47 10.55 -15.38
CA LYS A 197 -3.77 10.88 -15.93
C LYS A 197 -4.74 9.76 -15.60
N PHE A 198 -5.93 10.12 -15.18
CA PHE A 198 -6.98 9.21 -14.76
C PHE A 198 -7.93 8.99 -15.92
N ARG A 199 -7.95 7.80 -16.49
CA ARG A 199 -8.92 7.44 -17.52
C ARG A 199 -9.96 6.52 -16.92
N ILE A 200 -11.18 7.03 -16.72
CA ILE A 200 -12.33 6.27 -16.26
C ILE A 200 -12.92 5.51 -17.45
N LEU A 201 -12.82 4.19 -17.38
CA LEU A 201 -13.30 3.26 -18.38
C LEU A 201 -14.63 2.68 -17.93
N VAL A 202 -15.65 2.80 -18.78
CA VAL A 202 -17.00 2.31 -18.51
C VAL A 202 -17.32 1.13 -19.43
N ASP A 203 -17.81 0.04 -18.84
CA ASP A 203 -18.39 -1.10 -19.53
C ASP A 203 -19.83 -1.32 -19.07
N ASP A 204 -20.80 -0.87 -19.87
CA ASP A 204 -22.23 -1.02 -19.61
C ASP A 204 -22.65 -2.50 -19.54
N LYS A 205 -21.84 -3.43 -20.07
CA LYS A 205 -22.07 -4.87 -19.98
C LYS A 205 -21.55 -5.50 -18.68
N ARG A 206 -20.98 -4.70 -17.77
CA ARG A 206 -20.56 -5.08 -16.42
C ARG A 206 -19.58 -6.28 -16.37
N ARG A 207 -18.50 -6.26 -17.17
CA ARG A 207 -17.59 -7.42 -17.29
C ARG A 207 -16.26 -7.28 -16.54
N PHE A 208 -16.03 -6.21 -15.79
CA PHE A 208 -14.78 -6.08 -15.05
C PHE A 208 -14.70 -7.03 -13.85
N VAL A 209 -13.49 -7.46 -13.52
CA VAL A 209 -13.18 -8.27 -12.33
C VAL A 209 -12.33 -7.47 -11.34
N LEU A 210 -12.36 -7.87 -10.07
CA LEU A 210 -11.63 -7.24 -8.99
C LEU A 210 -10.66 -8.22 -8.33
N SER A 211 -9.37 -7.93 -8.37
CA SER A 211 -8.37 -8.65 -7.60
C SER A 211 -8.47 -8.31 -6.12
N ASP A 212 -8.11 -9.25 -5.24
CA ASP A 212 -7.90 -8.97 -3.82
C ASP A 212 -6.91 -7.84 -3.56
N LEU A 213 -5.95 -7.56 -4.45
CA LEU A 213 -5.05 -6.41 -4.33
C LEU A 213 -5.71 -5.04 -4.55
N GLY A 214 -6.87 -4.98 -5.21
CA GLY A 214 -7.60 -3.75 -5.55
C GLY A 214 -6.94 -2.85 -6.61
N ILE A 215 -5.66 -3.04 -6.88
CA ILE A 215 -4.87 -2.31 -7.87
C ILE A 215 -3.98 -3.28 -8.64
N SER A 216 -3.79 -3.05 -9.93
CA SER A 216 -2.99 -3.94 -10.78
C SER A 216 -2.07 -3.12 -11.69
N PRO A 217 -0.74 -3.35 -11.67
CA PRO A 217 0.15 -2.71 -12.63
C PRO A 217 -0.09 -3.29 -14.03
N TRP A 218 0.07 -2.44 -15.04
CA TRP A 218 0.08 -2.85 -16.44
C TRP A 218 1.11 -2.06 -17.22
N PHE A 219 1.85 -2.74 -18.11
CA PHE A 219 2.78 -2.05 -18.98
C PHE A 219 2.07 -1.27 -20.07
N MET A 220 2.55 -0.03 -20.23
CA MET A 220 2.19 0.82 -21.34
C MET A 220 3.44 1.00 -22.21
N PRO A 221 3.43 0.57 -23.48
CA PRO A 221 4.48 0.97 -24.41
C PRO A 221 4.43 2.50 -24.58
N MET A 222 5.53 3.17 -24.24
CA MET A 222 5.68 4.64 -24.39
C MET A 222 6.16 5.00 -25.80
N SER A 223 6.74 4.04 -26.51
CA SER A 223 7.04 4.12 -27.95
C SER A 223 6.14 3.16 -28.75
N ARG A 224 5.97 3.36 -30.06
CA ARG A 224 5.12 2.53 -30.96
C ARG A 224 5.65 1.09 -31.18
N GLY A 225 6.41 0.53 -30.24
CA GLY A 225 6.81 -0.87 -30.25
C GLY A 225 5.65 -1.74 -29.75
N GLU A 226 5.38 -2.84 -30.44
CA GLU A 226 4.53 -3.89 -29.89
C GLU A 226 5.21 -4.47 -28.65
N LEU A 227 4.43 -4.77 -27.60
CA LEU A 227 4.88 -5.62 -26.51
C LEU A 227 5.45 -6.91 -27.13
N PRO A 228 6.57 -7.47 -26.62
CA PRO A 228 7.11 -8.72 -27.13
C PRO A 228 6.00 -9.77 -27.21
N ALA A 229 5.65 -10.20 -28.43
CA ALA A 229 4.54 -11.09 -28.65
C ALA A 229 4.79 -12.44 -27.96
N GLY A 230 3.88 -12.85 -27.08
CA GLY A 230 3.86 -14.21 -26.51
C GLY A 230 4.86 -14.50 -25.38
N GLY A 231 5.47 -13.48 -24.76
CA GLY A 231 6.31 -13.67 -23.58
C GLY A 231 5.51 -13.90 -22.29
N ASP A 232 6.07 -14.65 -21.35
CA ASP A 232 5.62 -14.66 -19.96
C ASP A 232 5.63 -13.22 -19.42
N VAL A 233 4.51 -12.80 -18.85
CA VAL A 233 4.31 -11.47 -18.28
C VAL A 233 5.43 -11.11 -17.30
N ASN A 234 5.89 -12.08 -16.50
CA ASN A 234 6.98 -11.92 -15.53
C ASN A 234 8.32 -11.63 -16.19
N VAL A 235 8.56 -12.17 -17.39
CA VAL A 235 9.81 -11.92 -18.15
C VAL A 235 9.83 -10.47 -18.63
N VAL A 236 8.72 -9.96 -19.16
CA VAL A 236 8.61 -8.55 -19.58
C VAL A 236 8.81 -7.63 -18.38
N TYR A 237 8.19 -7.95 -17.24
CA TYR A 237 8.33 -7.17 -16.01
C TYR A 237 9.77 -7.19 -15.45
N SER A 238 10.43 -8.34 -15.45
CA SER A 238 11.83 -8.45 -15.01
C SER A 238 12.79 -7.71 -15.93
N LEU A 239 12.56 -7.71 -17.24
CA LEU A 239 13.36 -6.95 -18.20
C LEU A 239 13.26 -5.44 -17.96
N TYR A 240 12.07 -4.93 -17.64
CA TYR A 240 11.90 -3.53 -17.28
C TYR A 240 12.66 -3.17 -16.00
N ILE A 241 12.50 -3.97 -14.94
CA ILE A 241 13.18 -3.77 -13.65
C ILE A 241 14.70 -3.68 -13.83
N THR A 242 15.26 -4.51 -14.71
CA THR A 242 16.71 -4.57 -14.95
C THR A 242 17.21 -3.53 -15.97
N ASN A 243 16.32 -2.91 -16.74
CA ASN A 243 16.66 -1.90 -17.74
C ASN A 243 15.52 -0.87 -17.91
N PRO A 244 15.39 0.09 -16.97
CA PRO A 244 14.27 1.04 -16.92
C PRO A 244 14.33 2.15 -17.99
N LYS A 245 15.15 2.00 -19.04
CA LYS A 245 15.32 3.00 -20.10
C LYS A 245 14.01 3.18 -20.91
N ALA A 246 13.15 4.08 -20.43
CA ALA A 246 12.13 4.93 -21.06
C ALA A 246 11.18 4.41 -22.18
N GLU A 247 11.38 3.22 -22.76
CA GLU A 247 10.53 2.71 -23.84
C GLU A 247 9.15 2.24 -23.35
N TYR A 248 9.02 2.00 -22.05
CA TYR A 248 7.81 1.51 -21.40
C TYR A 248 7.52 2.32 -20.13
N GLY A 249 6.25 2.58 -19.88
CA GLY A 249 5.73 3.21 -18.68
C GLY A 249 4.91 2.20 -17.89
N VAL A 250 4.75 2.45 -16.60
CA VAL A 250 3.92 1.60 -15.72
C VAL A 250 2.64 2.36 -15.44
N GLY A 251 1.53 1.87 -15.99
CA GLY A 251 0.19 2.29 -15.60
C GLY A 251 -0.38 1.39 -14.51
N TYR A 252 -1.53 1.79 -13.96
CA TYR A 252 -2.29 0.95 -13.03
C TYR A 252 -3.75 0.87 -13.41
N CYS A 253 -4.40 -0.24 -13.07
CA CYS A 253 -5.82 -0.44 -13.18
C CYS A 253 -6.42 -0.60 -11.79
N VAL A 254 -7.47 0.17 -11.51
CA VAL A 254 -8.20 0.12 -10.24
C VAL A 254 -9.67 -0.12 -10.57
N PRO A 255 -10.15 -1.38 -10.49
CA PRO A 255 -11.56 -1.70 -10.63
C PRO A 255 -12.36 -1.11 -9.46
N LEU A 256 -13.36 -0.30 -9.76
CA LEU A 256 -14.27 0.28 -8.77
C LEU A 256 -15.60 -0.46 -8.72
N SER A 257 -16.00 -1.10 -9.81
CA SER A 257 -17.14 -2.01 -9.89
C SER A 257 -17.01 -2.94 -11.09
N SER A 258 -17.99 -3.84 -11.27
CA SER A 258 -18.12 -4.63 -12.50
C SER A 258 -18.25 -3.77 -13.77
N LYS A 259 -18.67 -2.50 -13.62
CA LYS A 259 -18.91 -1.53 -14.71
C LYS A 259 -17.79 -0.51 -14.89
N ILE A 260 -17.05 -0.18 -13.83
CA ILE A 260 -16.10 0.95 -13.81
C ILE A 260 -14.69 0.49 -13.44
N VAL A 261 -13.72 0.87 -14.27
CA VAL A 261 -12.28 0.76 -14.00
C VAL A 261 -11.64 2.14 -14.15
N VAL A 262 -10.75 2.50 -13.23
CA VAL A 262 -9.85 3.65 -13.41
C VAL A 262 -8.51 3.14 -13.92
N ALA A 263 -8.11 3.59 -15.11
CA ALA A 263 -6.78 3.37 -15.65
C ALA A 263 -5.91 4.61 -15.37
N LEU A 264 -4.89 4.44 -14.54
CA LEU A 264 -3.84 5.42 -14.31
C LEU A 264 -2.81 5.31 -15.44
N ILE A 265 -2.65 6.39 -16.19
CA ILE A 265 -1.74 6.48 -17.34
C ILE A 265 -0.64 7.49 -16.99
N PRO A 266 0.66 7.12 -17.04
CA PRO A 266 1.74 8.08 -16.84
C PRO A 266 1.59 9.28 -17.78
N LYS A 267 1.70 10.50 -17.24
CA LYS A 267 1.70 11.73 -18.05
C LYS A 267 2.95 11.77 -18.92
N SER A 268 2.78 12.17 -20.19
CA SER A 268 3.92 12.55 -21.01
C SER A 268 4.55 13.85 -20.46
N PRO A 269 5.81 14.18 -20.81
CA PRO A 269 6.41 15.47 -20.45
C PRO A 269 5.54 16.67 -20.89
N GLU A 270 4.90 16.57 -22.05
CA GLU A 270 4.00 17.58 -22.61
C GLU A 270 2.72 17.74 -21.76
N ASP A 271 2.14 16.65 -21.26
CA ASP A 271 0.95 16.69 -20.39
C ASP A 271 1.22 17.37 -19.04
N GLN A 272 2.48 17.35 -18.56
CA GLN A 272 2.85 17.98 -17.29
C GLN A 272 2.90 19.51 -17.39
N GLU A 273 3.20 20.06 -18.56
CA GLU A 273 3.35 21.51 -18.77
C GLU A 273 2.01 22.23 -18.99
N ILE A 274 1.00 21.56 -19.55
CA ILE A 274 -0.23 22.19 -20.03
C ILE A 274 -1.29 22.38 -18.93
N GLY A 275 -1.16 21.72 -17.78
CA GLY A 275 -2.11 21.86 -16.65
C GLY A 275 -3.56 21.44 -16.97
N ALA A 276 -3.76 20.61 -18.01
CA ALA A 276 -5.07 20.15 -18.46
C ALA A 276 -5.77 19.29 -17.39
N ARG A 277 -7.11 19.21 -17.46
CA ARG A 277 -7.89 18.32 -16.57
C ARG A 277 -7.35 16.90 -16.66
N ASN A 278 -6.92 16.37 -15.51
CA ASN A 278 -6.25 15.08 -15.38
C ASN A 278 -7.18 13.87 -15.52
N ILE A 279 -8.41 14.05 -16.00
CA ILE A 279 -9.44 13.01 -16.03
C ILE A 279 -10.07 12.89 -17.42
N GLU A 280 -10.24 11.65 -17.90
CA GLU A 280 -10.93 11.30 -19.14
C GLU A 280 -11.99 10.24 -18.89
N TYR A 281 -13.14 10.35 -19.55
CA TYR A 281 -14.22 9.39 -19.49
C TYR A 281 -14.34 8.67 -20.84
N VAL A 282 -14.26 7.34 -20.84
CA VAL A 282 -14.27 6.55 -22.07
C VAL A 282 -15.18 5.34 -21.91
N ASN A 283 -16.23 5.28 -22.71
CA ASN A 283 -17.04 4.06 -22.84
C ASN A 283 -16.30 3.03 -23.70
N ILE A 284 -16.07 1.84 -23.16
CA ILE A 284 -15.38 0.73 -23.84
C ILE A 284 -16.25 -0.52 -23.98
N SER A 285 -17.58 -0.39 -23.84
CA SER A 285 -18.53 -1.52 -23.86
C SER A 285 -18.49 -2.36 -25.14
N GLU A 286 -18.01 -1.78 -26.25
CA GLU A 286 -17.83 -2.49 -27.52
C GLU A 286 -16.42 -3.07 -27.70
N SER A 287 -15.47 -2.77 -26.81
CA SER A 287 -14.08 -3.21 -26.93
C SER A 287 -13.76 -4.44 -26.07
N CYS A 288 -14.06 -5.63 -26.60
CA CYS A 288 -13.72 -6.89 -25.93
C CYS A 288 -12.22 -7.01 -25.63
N LYS A 289 -11.34 -6.53 -26.51
CA LYS A 289 -9.88 -6.57 -26.32
C LYS A 289 -9.42 -5.75 -25.10
N LYS A 290 -9.94 -4.52 -24.93
CA LYS A 290 -9.56 -3.68 -23.79
C LYS A 290 -10.04 -4.27 -22.47
N ILE A 291 -11.28 -4.75 -22.43
CA ILE A 291 -11.87 -5.38 -21.24
C ILE A 291 -11.11 -6.65 -20.87
N TYR A 292 -10.82 -7.50 -21.85
CA TYR A 292 -10.00 -8.70 -21.66
C TYR A 292 -8.64 -8.35 -21.04
N MET A 293 -7.94 -7.35 -21.59
CA MET A 293 -6.64 -6.90 -21.07
C MET A 293 -6.73 -6.42 -19.62
N MET A 294 -7.74 -5.62 -19.26
CA MET A 294 -7.92 -5.13 -17.89
C MET A 294 -8.19 -6.27 -16.91
N ASN A 295 -9.04 -7.22 -17.28
CA ASN A 295 -9.33 -8.37 -16.44
C ASN A 295 -8.14 -9.31 -16.28
N VAL A 296 -7.37 -9.53 -17.35
CA VAL A 296 -6.11 -10.30 -17.26
C VAL A 296 -5.14 -9.63 -16.28
N CYS A 297 -4.99 -8.30 -16.34
CA CYS A 297 -4.13 -7.58 -15.39
C CYS A 297 -4.61 -7.77 -13.94
N ALA A 298 -5.92 -7.66 -13.70
CA ALA A 298 -6.50 -7.90 -12.38
C ALA A 298 -6.26 -9.34 -11.90
N ILE A 299 -6.54 -10.35 -12.72
CA ILE A 299 -6.36 -11.76 -12.34
C ILE A 299 -4.87 -12.09 -12.11
N HIS A 300 -3.97 -11.57 -12.93
CA HIS A 300 -2.53 -11.77 -12.75
C HIS A 300 -2.00 -11.12 -11.47
N ALA A 301 -2.56 -9.98 -11.06
CA ALA A 301 -2.17 -9.28 -9.83
C ALA A 301 -2.76 -9.93 -8.56
N ALA A 302 -3.84 -10.70 -8.69
CA ALA A 302 -4.53 -11.31 -7.57
C ALA A 302 -3.67 -12.36 -6.83
N GLN A 303 -3.60 -12.25 -5.51
CA GLN A 303 -2.74 -13.10 -4.67
C GLN A 303 -3.50 -14.32 -4.15
N ASN A 304 -4.70 -14.10 -3.63
CA ASN A 304 -5.52 -15.14 -3.00
C ASN A 304 -6.80 -15.39 -3.78
N PHE A 305 -7.51 -14.33 -4.14
CA PHE A 305 -8.79 -14.44 -4.83
C PHE A 305 -9.02 -13.26 -5.77
N TYR A 306 -10.00 -13.43 -6.65
CA TYR A 306 -10.65 -12.32 -7.36
C TYR A 306 -12.17 -12.46 -7.31
N VAL A 307 -12.86 -11.35 -7.49
CA VAL A 307 -14.32 -11.27 -7.55
C VAL A 307 -14.74 -10.99 -8.99
N ALA A 308 -15.77 -11.69 -9.44
CA ALA A 308 -16.29 -11.56 -10.81
C ALA A 308 -17.82 -11.39 -10.80
N PRO A 309 -18.39 -10.75 -11.84
CA PRO A 309 -19.83 -10.54 -11.93
C PRO A 309 -20.62 -11.75 -12.41
N SER A 310 -19.96 -12.74 -13.02
CA SER A 310 -20.60 -13.98 -13.46
C SER A 310 -19.64 -15.17 -13.41
N GLU A 311 -20.22 -16.36 -13.23
CA GLU A 311 -19.48 -17.63 -13.33
C GLU A 311 -18.93 -17.85 -14.75
N GLU A 312 -19.63 -17.36 -15.77
CA GLU A 312 -19.18 -17.44 -17.17
C GLU A 312 -17.82 -16.76 -17.38
N LEU A 313 -17.62 -15.58 -16.78
CA LEU A 313 -16.33 -14.90 -16.83
C LEU A 313 -15.23 -15.68 -16.11
N ILE A 314 -15.54 -16.24 -14.93
CA ILE A 314 -14.60 -17.09 -14.20
C ILE A 314 -14.17 -18.28 -15.06
N ASN A 315 -15.16 -19.00 -15.61
CA ASN A 315 -14.92 -20.16 -16.46
C ASN A 315 -14.10 -19.80 -17.68
N PHE A 316 -14.41 -18.68 -18.34
CA PHE A 316 -13.67 -18.18 -19.49
C PHE A 316 -12.19 -17.95 -19.16
N TYR A 317 -11.87 -17.19 -18.10
CA TYR A 317 -10.46 -16.90 -17.77
C TYR A 317 -9.71 -18.14 -17.27
N SER A 318 -10.38 -19.02 -16.53
CA SER A 318 -9.79 -20.28 -16.05
C SER A 318 -9.46 -21.23 -17.22
N GLN A 319 -10.39 -21.43 -18.15
CA GLN A 319 -10.18 -22.27 -19.35
C GLN A 319 -9.09 -21.73 -20.28
N ASN A 320 -8.90 -20.41 -20.31
CA ASN A 320 -7.82 -19.77 -21.08
C ASN A 320 -6.47 -19.75 -20.36
N GLY A 321 -6.36 -20.38 -19.17
CA GLY A 321 -5.10 -20.48 -18.43
C GLY A 321 -4.57 -19.13 -17.94
N VAL A 322 -5.44 -18.15 -17.70
CA VAL A 322 -5.03 -16.83 -17.18
C VAL A 322 -4.61 -16.95 -15.71
N GLU A 323 -5.31 -17.78 -14.94
CA GLU A 323 -5.01 -18.02 -13.52
C GLU A 323 -3.64 -18.66 -13.27
N SER A 324 -3.04 -19.33 -14.28
CA SER A 324 -1.73 -19.98 -14.16
C SER A 324 -0.54 -19.06 -14.50
N ARG A 325 -0.80 -17.86 -15.03
CA ARG A 325 0.22 -16.89 -15.47
C ARG A 325 0.31 -15.68 -14.54
N LYS A 326 0.17 -15.93 -13.24
CA LYS A 326 0.19 -14.87 -12.23
C LYS A 326 1.51 -14.10 -12.22
N MET A 327 1.40 -12.85 -11.80
CA MET A 327 2.55 -12.02 -11.57
C MET A 327 3.30 -12.47 -10.31
N ASP A 328 4.62 -12.51 -10.39
CA ASP A 328 5.47 -12.80 -9.25
C ASP A 328 5.24 -11.74 -8.14
N PRO A 329 5.08 -12.14 -6.86
CA PRO A 329 4.92 -11.21 -5.75
C PRO A 329 6.06 -10.18 -5.63
N LEU A 330 7.31 -10.53 -5.95
CA LEU A 330 8.46 -9.63 -5.95
C LEU A 330 8.32 -8.55 -7.02
N ILE A 331 7.80 -8.95 -8.19
CA ILE A 331 7.51 -8.03 -9.29
C ILE A 331 6.40 -7.06 -8.89
N LEU A 332 5.28 -7.56 -8.32
CA LEU A 332 4.19 -6.71 -7.83
C LEU A 332 4.68 -5.72 -6.76
N ARG A 333 5.47 -6.20 -5.80
CA ARG A 333 6.08 -5.37 -4.76
C ARG A 333 6.95 -4.28 -5.37
N TYR A 334 7.77 -4.60 -6.38
CA TYR A 334 8.56 -3.62 -7.09
C TYR A 334 7.69 -2.51 -7.69
N PHE A 335 6.64 -2.86 -8.44
CA PHE A 335 5.81 -1.86 -9.12
C PHE A 335 4.95 -1.03 -8.19
N LEU A 336 4.51 -1.57 -7.05
CA LEU A 336 3.80 -0.78 -6.07
C LEU A 336 4.72 0.27 -5.43
N PHE A 337 5.98 -0.05 -5.18
CA PHE A 337 6.94 0.81 -4.47
C PHE A 337 8.10 1.31 -5.34
N ARG A 338 7.89 1.36 -6.68
CA ARG A 338 8.95 1.57 -7.67
C ARG A 338 9.81 2.78 -7.34
N ASP A 339 9.21 3.94 -7.14
CA ASP A 339 9.99 5.17 -6.95
C ASP A 339 10.72 5.22 -5.62
N TYR A 340 10.31 4.45 -4.61
CA TYR A 340 11.13 4.27 -3.42
C TYR A 340 12.39 3.45 -3.75
N ILE A 341 12.24 2.42 -4.58
CA ILE A 341 13.33 1.49 -4.93
C ILE A 341 14.30 2.15 -5.91
N GLU A 342 13.79 2.93 -6.87
CA GLU A 342 14.58 3.53 -7.96
C GLU A 342 15.19 4.90 -7.61
N ASP A 343 14.67 5.65 -6.64
CA ASP A 343 15.18 6.98 -6.27
C ASP A 343 16.09 6.90 -5.02
N GLU A 344 17.39 6.67 -5.25
CA GLU A 344 18.40 6.61 -4.18
C GLU A 344 18.76 8.01 -3.59
N ASP A 345 18.44 9.14 -4.25
CA ASP A 345 19.13 10.41 -3.98
C ASP A 345 18.29 11.68 -3.68
N SER A 346 16.95 11.74 -3.80
CA SER A 346 16.28 13.06 -3.86
C SER A 346 15.18 13.42 -2.83
N GLY A 347 14.95 12.62 -1.78
CA GLY A 347 13.93 12.93 -0.74
C GLY A 347 12.79 11.90 -0.64
N SER A 348 13.03 10.71 -1.17
CA SER A 348 12.17 9.53 -1.06
C SER A 348 11.83 9.18 0.40
N PHE A 349 10.63 8.64 0.59
CA PHE A 349 10.14 8.14 1.88
C PHE A 349 11.22 7.27 2.54
N LYS A 350 11.60 7.53 3.80
CA LYS A 350 12.52 6.66 4.58
C LYS A 350 11.77 6.10 5.77
N ALA A 351 11.62 4.77 5.79
CA ALA A 351 11.00 4.10 6.92
C ALA A 351 11.80 4.37 8.20
N SER A 352 11.13 4.87 9.23
CA SER A 352 11.79 5.19 10.50
C SER A 352 11.07 4.53 11.67
N LEU A 353 11.84 4.04 12.65
CA LEU A 353 11.27 3.67 13.94
C LEU A 353 10.68 4.90 14.63
N HIS A 354 9.53 4.73 15.28
CA HIS A 354 8.81 5.78 15.98
C HIS A 354 8.48 5.38 17.42
N VAL A 355 8.93 6.23 18.35
CA VAL A 355 8.69 6.13 19.80
C VAL A 355 8.52 7.55 20.34
N ASN A 356 7.48 7.82 21.13
CA ASN A 356 7.37 9.09 21.82
C ASN A 356 8.24 9.04 23.08
N ASP A 357 9.32 9.82 23.15
CA ASP A 357 10.14 9.95 24.37
C ASP A 357 9.75 11.22 25.12
N GLU A 358 9.19 11.04 26.32
CA GLU A 358 8.72 12.13 27.19
C GLU A 358 9.81 12.58 28.19
N ARG A 359 11.04 12.02 28.16
CA ARG A 359 12.16 12.42 29.05
C ARG A 359 12.70 13.80 28.74
N VAL A 360 12.52 14.27 27.51
CA VAL A 360 12.91 15.62 27.09
C VAL A 360 11.62 16.43 27.11
N GLY A 361 11.55 17.52 27.85
CA GLY A 361 10.43 18.47 27.86
C GLY A 361 10.23 19.21 26.53
N LYS A 362 10.40 18.52 25.41
CA LYS A 362 10.16 18.90 24.04
C LYS A 362 9.46 17.71 23.38
N GLU A 363 8.23 17.91 22.96
CA GLU A 363 7.49 16.96 22.14
C GLU A 363 8.38 16.46 20.97
N GLY A 364 8.65 15.16 20.95
CA GLY A 364 9.19 14.43 19.80
C GLY A 364 10.68 14.05 19.87
N PHE A 365 10.95 12.74 19.75
CA PHE A 365 12.16 12.31 19.05
C PHE A 365 12.01 12.74 17.58
N GLN A 366 12.83 13.70 17.16
CA GLN A 366 13.05 13.91 15.73
C GLN A 366 13.56 12.61 15.12
N ALA A 367 13.00 12.25 13.96
CA ALA A 367 13.45 11.15 13.11
C ALA A 367 14.98 11.01 13.17
N LEU A 368 15.46 9.80 13.47
CA LEU A 368 16.89 9.54 13.53
C LEU A 368 17.47 9.58 12.11
N ASP A 369 17.75 10.79 11.63
CA ASP A 369 18.39 11.05 10.35
C ASP A 369 19.88 10.74 10.48
N ILE A 370 20.30 9.63 9.86
CA ILE A 370 21.68 9.12 9.88
C ILE A 370 22.67 10.16 9.34
N ASN A 371 22.25 11.08 8.46
CA ASN A 371 23.10 12.16 7.98
C ASN A 371 23.46 13.18 9.08
N LYS A 372 22.61 13.34 10.10
CA LYS A 372 22.93 14.15 11.28
C LYS A 372 23.89 13.46 12.25
N LEU A 373 23.99 12.12 12.22
CA LEU A 373 24.97 11.37 12.99
C LEU A 373 26.40 11.69 12.50
N ASN A 374 26.58 11.77 11.17
CA ASN A 374 27.85 12.17 10.55
C ASN A 374 28.26 13.62 10.88
N MET A 375 27.30 14.54 11.06
CA MET A 375 27.61 15.89 11.52
C MET A 375 28.05 15.93 12.99
N ARG A 376 27.40 15.16 13.88
CA ARG A 376 27.79 15.07 15.30
C ARG A 376 29.18 14.46 15.51
N VAL A 377 29.58 13.50 14.68
CA VAL A 377 30.93 12.93 14.70
C VAL A 377 31.98 13.95 14.26
N LYS A 378 31.68 14.78 13.25
CA LYS A 378 32.57 15.88 12.82
C LYS A 378 32.73 16.98 13.89
N ASP A 379 31.69 17.24 14.67
CA ASP A 379 31.75 18.23 15.77
C ASP A 379 32.46 17.67 17.02
N LEU A 380 32.33 16.37 17.31
CA LEU A 380 33.10 15.68 18.37
C LEU A 380 34.62 15.69 18.09
N LEU A 381 35.03 15.67 16.83
CA LEU A 381 36.44 15.78 16.44
C LEU A 381 37.03 17.21 16.59
N LYS A 382 36.18 18.22 16.82
CA LYS A 382 36.60 19.60 17.11
C LYS A 382 36.71 19.90 18.61
N GLY A 383 36.20 19.02 19.47
CA GLY A 383 36.21 19.17 20.94
C GLY A 383 37.61 19.11 21.58
N SER A 384 37.64 19.17 22.91
CA SER A 384 38.85 19.11 23.74
C SER A 384 39.61 17.78 23.57
N PRO A 385 40.90 17.70 23.95
CA PRO A 385 41.71 16.49 23.77
C PRO A 385 41.10 15.23 24.41
N VAL A 386 40.39 15.39 25.53
CA VAL A 386 39.71 14.29 26.25
C VAL A 386 38.52 13.77 25.44
N GLU A 387 37.71 14.68 24.88
CA GLU A 387 36.57 14.33 24.03
C GLU A 387 37.01 13.66 22.73
N ARG A 388 38.13 14.11 22.14
CA ARG A 388 38.74 13.44 20.96
C ARG A 388 39.26 12.05 21.29
N SER A 389 39.80 11.84 22.50
CA SER A 389 40.26 10.53 22.94
C SER A 389 39.09 9.55 23.09
N LEU A 390 38.01 9.99 23.75
CA LEU A 390 36.79 9.21 23.92
C LEU A 390 36.14 8.87 22.56
N ALA A 391 36.09 9.84 21.65
CA ALA A 391 35.57 9.62 20.30
C ALA A 391 36.43 8.63 19.49
N LYS A 392 37.77 8.68 19.62
CA LYS A 392 38.68 7.71 18.99
C LYS A 392 38.49 6.30 19.55
N GLU A 393 38.28 6.18 20.86
CA GLU A 393 38.03 4.90 21.52
C GLU A 393 36.70 4.28 21.05
N LEU A 394 35.63 5.07 20.99
CA LEU A 394 34.33 4.63 20.48
C LEU A 394 34.38 4.22 19.00
N LEU A 395 35.09 4.98 18.15
CA LEU A 395 35.28 4.64 16.74
C LEU A 395 36.14 3.38 16.55
N SER A 396 37.15 3.18 17.40
CA SER A 396 37.97 1.96 17.41
C SER A 396 37.12 0.74 17.80
N ASN A 397 36.29 0.87 18.84
CA ASN A 397 35.38 -0.19 19.28
C ASN A 397 34.34 -0.52 18.21
N PHE A 398 33.77 0.49 17.54
CA PHE A 398 32.84 0.29 16.43
C PHE A 398 33.51 -0.42 15.24
N ARG A 399 34.71 0.02 14.83
CA ARG A 399 35.49 -0.63 13.77
C ARG A 399 35.83 -2.08 14.12
N ASN A 400 36.20 -2.36 15.36
CA ASN A 400 36.52 -3.71 15.82
C ASN A 400 35.29 -4.62 15.85
N SER A 401 34.12 -4.10 16.24
CA SER A 401 32.85 -4.82 16.15
C SER A 401 32.45 -5.10 14.70
N LEU A 402 32.65 -4.13 13.80
CA LEU A 402 32.38 -4.29 12.37
C LEU A 402 33.31 -5.33 11.73
N LEU A 403 34.61 -5.31 12.07
CA LEU A 403 35.58 -6.30 11.58
C LEU A 403 35.30 -7.71 12.12
N ARG A 404 34.81 -7.84 13.36
CA ARG A 404 34.34 -9.13 13.90
C ARG A 404 33.09 -9.64 13.18
N TYR A 405 32.20 -8.73 12.80
CA TYR A 405 30.99 -9.07 12.04
C TYR A 405 31.33 -9.50 10.61
N ILE A 406 32.25 -8.79 9.93
CA ILE A 406 32.72 -9.16 8.59
C ILE A 406 33.43 -10.52 8.61
N ARG A 407 34.30 -10.79 9.59
CA ARG A 407 34.94 -12.12 9.73
C ARG A 407 33.93 -13.25 9.96
N LYS A 408 32.80 -12.98 10.62
CA LYS A 408 31.71 -13.96 10.79
C LYS A 408 30.89 -14.22 9.52
N LEU A 409 31.06 -13.39 8.49
CA LEU A 409 30.42 -13.56 7.18
C LEU A 409 31.36 -14.19 6.15
N GLU A 410 32.66 -14.29 6.46
CA GLU A 410 33.70 -14.91 5.62
C GLU A 410 34.09 -16.33 6.06
N ASP A 411 33.59 -16.79 7.21
CA ASP A 411 33.56 -18.20 7.67
C ASP A 411 32.19 -18.81 7.36
#